data_AF-A0A0M7B7V4-F1
#
_entry.id   AF-A0A0M7B7V4-F1
#
_cell.length_a   1.000
_cell.length_b   1.000
_cell.length_c   1.000
_cell.angle_alpha   90.00
_cell.angle_beta   90.00
_cell.angle_gamma   90.00
#
_symmetry.space_group_name_H-M   'P 1'
#
loop_
_entity.id
_entity.type
_entity.pdbx_description
1 polymer ?
#
loop_
_entity_poly.entity_id
_entity_poly.type
_entity_poly.pdbx_seq_one_letter_code
_entity_poly.pdbx_strand_id
1 'polypeptide(L)'
;MFDIEMPVALVASFPPEEAETVYHHAEYLPDRGVFRLGNDADIFMNHSSVPSLGDRGDEMIALRDLNTGEELTCDYGEVRVVGFETEVALRYAAE
;
A
#
# COMPACT_ATOMS: atom_id res chain seq x y z
N MET A 1 5.66 -0.44 -17.94
CA MET A 1 5.47 -1.53 -16.96
C MET A 1 4.24 -1.11 -16.16
N PHE A 2 3.29 -2.02 -15.95
CA PHE A 2 1.96 -1.66 -15.42
C PHE A 2 1.78 -2.23 -14.02
N ASP A 3 0.92 -1.59 -13.25
CA ASP A 3 0.46 -2.10 -11.97
C ASP A 3 -0.28 -3.43 -12.19
N ILE A 4 -0.18 -4.32 -11.21
CA ILE A 4 -0.85 -5.61 -11.25
C ILE A 4 -1.94 -5.62 -10.19
N GLU A 5 -3.18 -5.83 -10.64
CA GLU A 5 -4.32 -6.00 -9.76
C GLU A 5 -4.68 -7.47 -9.63
N MET A 6 -4.81 -7.93 -8.39
CA MET A 6 -5.12 -9.32 -8.05
C MET A 6 -6.41 -9.36 -7.23
N PRO A 7 -7.44 -10.09 -7.68
CA PRO A 7 -8.63 -10.32 -6.86
C PRO A 7 -8.28 -10.99 -5.54
N VAL A 8 -8.99 -10.66 -4.47
CA VAL A 8 -8.79 -11.29 -3.14
C VAL A 8 -8.83 -12.82 -3.22
N ALA A 9 -9.78 -13.38 -3.98
CA ALA A 9 -9.90 -14.82 -4.16
C ALA A 9 -8.68 -15.47 -4.85
N LEU A 10 -7.96 -14.72 -5.69
CA LEU A 10 -6.74 -15.20 -6.32
C LEU A 10 -5.61 -15.25 -5.28
N VAL A 11 -5.41 -14.19 -4.51
CA VAL A 11 -4.37 -14.14 -3.47
C VAL A 11 -4.62 -15.19 -2.38
N ALA A 12 -5.88 -15.44 -2.02
CA ALA A 12 -6.26 -16.51 -1.08
C ALA A 12 -5.93 -17.93 -1.58
N SER A 13 -5.72 -18.10 -2.89
CA SER A 13 -5.31 -19.38 -3.48
C SER A 13 -3.79 -19.60 -3.51
N PHE A 14 -3.01 -18.56 -3.18
CA PHE A 14 -1.55 -18.65 -3.19
C PHE A 14 -1.02 -19.45 -1.99
N PRO A 15 0.18 -20.06 -2.13
CA PRO A 15 0.96 -20.49 -0.98
C PRO A 15 1.14 -19.35 0.05
N PRO A 16 1.19 -19.65 1.36
CA PRO A 16 1.26 -18.62 2.41
C PRO A 16 2.39 -17.61 2.22
N GLU A 17 3.60 -18.06 1.86
CA GLU A 17 4.77 -17.18 1.66
C GLU A 17 4.59 -16.20 0.49
N GLU A 18 3.89 -16.64 -0.56
CA GLU A 18 3.58 -15.80 -1.73
C GLU A 18 2.48 -14.79 -1.40
N ALA A 19 1.47 -15.21 -0.64
CA ALA A 19 0.41 -14.31 -0.15
C ALA A 19 0.97 -13.23 0.79
N GLU A 20 1.90 -13.59 1.70
CA GLU A 20 2.58 -12.63 2.56
C GLU A 20 3.30 -11.54 1.78
N THR A 21 3.96 -11.89 0.67
CA THR A 21 4.60 -10.90 -0.21
C THR A 21 3.60 -9.89 -0.75
N VAL A 22 2.40 -10.36 -1.15
CA VAL A 22 1.33 -9.46 -1.59
C VAL A 22 0.84 -8.58 -0.42
N TYR A 23 0.62 -9.17 0.75
CA TYR A 23 0.17 -8.43 1.93
C TYR A 23 1.19 -7.42 2.47
N HIS A 24 2.47 -7.58 2.18
CA HIS A 24 3.50 -6.63 2.62
C HIS A 24 3.71 -5.47 1.64
N HIS A 25 3.39 -5.66 0.36
CA HIS A 25 3.80 -4.72 -0.69
C HIS A 25 2.66 -4.16 -1.54
N ALA A 26 1.44 -4.69 -1.40
CA ALA A 26 0.29 -4.21 -2.13
C ALA A 26 -0.53 -3.19 -1.34
N GLU A 27 -1.18 -2.28 -2.05
CA GLU A 27 -2.33 -1.54 -1.53
C GLU A 27 -3.61 -2.39 -1.66
N TYR A 28 -4.55 -2.23 -0.74
CA TYR A 28 -5.87 -2.86 -0.84
C TYR A 28 -6.96 -1.86 -1.27
N LEU A 29 -7.68 -2.21 -2.34
CA LEU A 29 -8.77 -1.40 -2.90
C LEU A 29 -10.14 -2.03 -2.55
N PRO A 30 -10.78 -1.62 -1.43
CA PRO A 30 -11.96 -2.29 -0.89
C PRO A 30 -13.20 -2.19 -1.79
N ASP A 31 -13.35 -1.08 -2.51
CA ASP A 31 -14.44 -0.82 -3.44
C ASP A 31 -14.44 -1.79 -4.64
N ARG A 32 -13.29 -2.40 -4.91
CA ARG A 32 -13.07 -3.31 -6.05
C ARG A 32 -12.72 -4.74 -5.62
N GLY A 33 -12.36 -4.94 -4.35
CA GLY A 33 -11.96 -6.25 -3.82
C GLY A 33 -10.67 -6.78 -4.45
N VAL A 34 -9.70 -5.91 -4.69
CA VAL A 34 -8.40 -6.26 -5.29
C VAL A 34 -7.23 -5.75 -4.44
N PHE A 35 -6.13 -6.50 -4.49
CA PHE A 35 -4.80 -6.01 -4.11
C PHE A 35 -4.12 -5.44 -5.36
N ARG A 36 -3.51 -4.26 -5.26
CA ARG A 36 -2.70 -3.70 -6.34
C ARG A 36 -1.24 -3.67 -5.91
N LEU A 37 -0.40 -4.33 -6.70
CA LEU A 37 1.05 -4.16 -6.64
C LEU A 37 1.43 -3.03 -7.58
N GLY A 38 1.80 -1.89 -6.98
CA GLY A 38 2.42 -0.77 -7.65
C GLY A 38 3.76 -1.18 -8.24
N ASN A 39 4.11 -0.55 -9.37
CA ASN A 39 5.37 -0.79 -10.05
C ASN A 39 6.29 0.44 -10.09
N ASP A 40 5.86 1.47 -9.39
CA ASP A 40 6.65 2.59 -8.99
C ASP A 40 7.46 2.25 -7.72
N ALA A 41 8.33 3.20 -7.35
CA ALA A 41 9.27 3.03 -6.24
C ALA A 41 8.67 3.47 -4.89
N ASP A 42 7.37 3.81 -4.86
CA ASP A 42 6.66 4.21 -3.65
C ASP A 42 6.51 3.05 -2.65
N ILE A 43 6.59 1.79 -3.11
CA ILE A 43 6.69 0.57 -2.28
C ILE A 43 7.89 0.58 -1.31
N PHE A 44 8.88 1.44 -1.55
CA PHE A 44 10.05 1.61 -0.68
C PHE A 44 9.92 2.83 0.26
N MET A 45 8.85 3.62 0.15
CA MET A 45 8.61 4.73 1.06
C MET A 45 8.21 4.21 2.43
N ASN A 46 8.75 4.85 3.47
CA ASN A 46 8.42 4.51 4.85
C ASN A 46 7.21 5.30 5.37
N HIS A 47 6.56 4.74 6.39
CA HIS A 47 5.47 5.39 7.10
C HIS A 47 5.93 6.58 7.98
N SER A 48 5.14 7.65 8.03
CA SER A 48 5.14 8.64 9.11
C SER A 48 3.72 9.19 9.33
N SER A 49 3.32 9.39 10.60
CA SER A 49 2.04 10.06 10.96
C SER A 49 2.10 11.59 10.78
N VAL A 50 3.28 12.12 10.45
CA VAL A 50 3.48 13.49 9.97
C VAL A 50 4.34 13.40 8.70
N PRO A 51 3.76 12.98 7.58
CA PRO A 51 4.53 12.59 6.41
C PRO A 51 5.12 13.79 5.66
N SER A 52 6.17 13.55 4.88
CA SER A 52 6.74 14.57 3.98
C SER A 52 5.96 14.68 2.66
N LEU A 53 5.34 13.60 2.22
CA LEU A 53 4.49 13.53 1.03
C LEU A 53 3.04 13.17 1.39
N GLY A 54 2.08 13.65 0.61
CA GLY A 54 0.68 13.26 0.69
C GLY A 54 0.17 12.74 -0.65
N ASP A 55 -0.71 11.76 -0.58
CA ASP A 55 -1.29 11.11 -1.76
C ASP A 55 -2.41 11.96 -2.38
N ARG A 56 -2.38 12.13 -3.70
CA ARG A 56 -3.40 12.82 -4.51
C ARG A 56 -3.97 11.93 -5.62
N GLY A 57 -3.91 10.62 -5.44
CA GLY A 57 -4.42 9.62 -6.36
C GLY A 57 -3.35 9.15 -7.32
N ASP A 58 -3.04 9.96 -8.33
CA ASP A 58 -2.06 9.59 -9.36
C ASP A 58 -0.63 10.06 -9.04
N GLU A 59 -0.44 10.82 -7.95
CA GLU A 59 0.85 11.41 -7.59
C GLU A 59 1.00 11.68 -6.08
N MET A 60 2.25 11.59 -5.62
CA MET A 60 2.66 12.00 -4.28
C MET A 60 3.18 13.44 -4.31
N ILE A 61 2.58 14.32 -3.49
CA ILE A 61 2.92 15.75 -3.44
C ILE A 61 3.59 16.09 -2.12
N ALA A 62 4.65 16.90 -2.18
CA ALA A 62 5.29 17.43 -0.99
C ALA A 62 4.31 18.28 -0.16
N LEU A 63 4.13 17.94 1.12
CA LEU A 63 3.24 18.66 2.03
C LEU A 63 3.88 19.92 2.64
N ARG A 64 5.19 20.07 2.44
CA ARG A 64 6.03 21.17 2.92
C ARG A 64 7.33 21.20 2.10
N ASP A 65 8.12 22.25 2.30
CA ASP A 65 9.46 22.32 1.72
C ASP A 65 10.34 21.18 2.26
N LEU A 66 11.11 20.58 1.36
CA LEU A 66 12.01 19.45 1.63
C LEU A 66 13.45 19.83 1.31
N ASN A 67 14.37 19.37 2.14
CA ASN A 67 15.79 19.55 1.90
C ASN A 67 16.41 18.33 1.21
N THR A 68 17.51 18.53 0.47
CA THR A 68 18.28 17.42 -0.09
C THR A 68 18.76 16.48 1.02
N GLY A 69 18.50 15.18 0.86
CA GLY A 69 18.88 14.15 1.82
C GLY A 69 17.85 13.90 2.91
N GLU A 70 16.75 14.65 2.94
CA GLU A 70 15.60 14.35 3.78
C GLU A 70 14.84 13.12 3.27
N GLU A 71 14.32 12.31 4.18
CA GLU A 71 13.58 11.09 3.84
C GLU A 71 12.17 11.41 3.30
N LEU A 72 11.79 10.69 2.25
CA LEU A 72 10.43 10.70 1.71
C LEU A 72 9.57 9.69 2.48
N THR A 73 8.52 10.18 3.11
CA THR A 73 7.59 9.38 3.93
C THR A 73 6.15 9.67 3.55
N CYS A 74 5.27 8.68 3.72
CA CYS A 74 3.83 8.78 3.49
C CYS A 74 3.04 8.28 4.70
N ASP A 75 1.74 8.58 4.74
CA ASP A 75 0.83 7.92 5.67
C ASP A 75 0.32 6.62 5.04
N TYR A 76 0.67 5.49 5.64
CA TYR A 76 0.32 4.17 5.14
C TYR A 76 -1.20 3.91 5.24
N GLY A 77 -1.91 4.64 6.12
CA GLY A 77 -3.36 4.59 6.20
C GLY A 77 -4.02 5.31 5.02
N GLU A 78 -3.40 6.37 4.52
CA GLU A 78 -3.89 7.09 3.31
C GLU A 78 -3.61 6.28 2.04
N VAL A 79 -2.39 5.72 1.90
CA VAL A 79 -2.00 4.89 0.74
C VAL A 79 -2.39 3.40 0.87
N ARG A 80 -3.27 3.08 1.83
CA ARG A 80 -3.94 1.76 1.96
C ARG A 80 -2.98 0.57 2.05
N VAL A 81 -1.84 0.74 2.72
CA VAL A 81 -0.91 -0.37 3.00
C VAL A 81 -1.62 -1.40 3.87
N VAL A 82 -1.59 -2.65 3.42
CA VAL A 82 -2.21 -3.77 4.11
C VAL A 82 -1.60 -3.95 5.49
N GLY A 83 -2.44 -4.00 6.52
CA GLY A 83 -2.02 -4.21 7.91
C GLY A 83 -1.65 -2.95 8.70
N PHE A 84 -1.65 -1.76 8.10
CA PHE A 84 -1.31 -0.49 8.77
C PHE A 84 -2.51 0.21 9.46
N GLU A 85 -3.54 -0.53 9.86
CA GLU A 85 -4.85 -0.01 10.32
C GLU A 85 -5.85 0.31 9.20
N THR A 86 -6.50 -0.76 8.75
CA THR A 86 -7.96 -0.74 8.62
C THR A 86 -8.45 -2.07 9.18
N GLU A 87 -9.55 -2.06 9.92
CA GLU A 87 -10.33 -3.24 10.37
C GLU A 87 -10.69 -4.23 9.23
N VAL A 88 -10.27 -3.96 8.00
CA VAL A 88 -10.54 -4.70 6.78
C VAL A 88 -9.51 -5.80 6.52
N ALA A 89 -8.22 -5.61 6.88
CA ALA A 89 -7.21 -6.66 6.74
C ALA A 89 -7.44 -7.84 7.70
N LEU A 90 -7.97 -7.57 8.90
CA LEU A 90 -8.29 -8.59 9.91
C LEU A 90 -9.56 -9.39 9.59
N ARG A 91 -10.45 -8.87 8.73
CA ARG A 91 -11.74 -9.51 8.42
C ARG A 91 -11.65 -10.62 7.38
N TYR A 92 -10.64 -10.60 6.50
CA TYR A 92 -10.47 -11.60 5.44
C TYR A 92 -9.42 -12.68 5.75
N ALA A 93 -8.81 -12.63 6.93
CA ALA A 93 -7.97 -13.71 7.46
C ALA A 93 -8.75 -14.75 8.31
N ALA A 94 -10.07 -14.56 8.48
CA ALA A 94 -10.89 -15.29 9.45
C ALA A 94 -12.13 -15.99 8.87
N GLU A 95 -12.24 -16.16 7.55
CA GLU A 95 -13.28 -16.99 6.91
C GLU A 95 -12.70 -18.04 5.97
#